data_AF-A0A8I2YY29-F1
#
_entry.id   AF-A0A8I2YY29-F1
#
_cell.length_a   1.000
_cell.length_b   1.000
_cell.length_c   1.000
_cell.angle_alpha   90.00
_cell.angle_beta   90.00
_cell.angle_gamma   90.00
#
_symmetry.space_group_name_H-M   'P 1'
#
loop_
_entity.id
_entity.type
_entity.pdbx_description
1 polymer ?
#
loop_
_entity_poly.entity_id
_entity_poly.type
_entity_poly.pdbx_seq_one_letter_code
_entity_poly.pdbx_strand_id
1 'polypeptide(L)'
;MEAASQAKKLKANRELGTLALDKHTPNYCNTLQNKLQVTWSEYKDWMKQLQYCKHHVNICYICHMPQINNDLHPTFTKAKKGGETHCVYADIIAPIAFTIYHDMGSKRRAEAQFEVNWGSSLTTFMQWLMGMLREKSYSNLVDLFLWYMETERL
;
A
#
# COMPACT_ATOMS: atom_id res chain seq x y z
N MET A 1 6.39 -33.51 -31.37
CA MET A 1 5.79 -33.94 -30.07
C MET A 1 6.02 -32.94 -28.93
N GLU A 2 7.00 -32.04 -28.98
CA GLU A 2 7.28 -31.09 -27.88
C GLU A 2 6.24 -29.97 -27.69
N ALA A 3 5.61 -29.48 -28.75
CA ALA A 3 4.61 -28.40 -28.66
C ALA A 3 3.37 -28.78 -27.83
N ALA A 4 2.95 -30.06 -27.88
CA ALA A 4 1.81 -30.56 -27.09
C ALA A 4 2.14 -30.70 -25.59
N SER A 5 3.41 -30.91 -25.25
CA SER A 5 3.91 -30.98 -23.87
C SER A 5 3.99 -29.59 -23.22
N GLN A 6 4.43 -28.59 -23.99
CA GLN A 6 4.45 -27.19 -23.53
C GLN A 6 3.05 -26.60 -23.35
N ALA A 7 2.10 -26.93 -24.25
CA ALA A 7 0.71 -26.49 -24.10
C ALA A 7 0.02 -27.08 -22.85
N LYS A 8 0.32 -28.33 -22.48
CA LYS A 8 -0.17 -28.94 -21.23
C LYS A 8 0.42 -28.28 -19.97
N LYS A 9 1.72 -27.93 -19.98
CA LYS A 9 2.35 -27.18 -18.87
C LYS A 9 1.79 -25.76 -18.72
N LEU A 10 1.51 -25.06 -19.81
CA LEU A 10 0.87 -23.74 -19.76
C LEU A 10 -0.57 -23.80 -19.22
N LYS A 11 -1.32 -24.86 -19.54
CA LYS A 11 -2.68 -25.05 -19.04
C LYS A 11 -2.70 -25.37 -17.54
N ALA A 12 -1.79 -26.24 -17.09
CA ALA A 12 -1.62 -26.56 -15.66
C ALA A 12 -1.16 -25.35 -14.82
N ASN A 13 -0.28 -24.50 -15.36
CA ASN A 13 0.13 -23.26 -14.70
C ASN A 13 -0.99 -22.21 -14.67
N ARG A 14 -1.93 -22.24 -15.64
CA ARG A 14 -3.12 -21.38 -15.64
C ARG A 14 -4.15 -21.82 -14.59
N GLU A 15 -4.25 -23.12 -14.35
CA GLU A 15 -5.16 -23.70 -13.34
C GLU A 15 -4.62 -23.54 -11.90
N LEU A 16 -3.29 -23.49 -11.71
CA LEU A 16 -2.67 -23.08 -10.44
C LEU A 16 -2.89 -21.60 -10.08
N GLY A 17 -3.24 -20.75 -11.05
CA GLY A 17 -3.65 -19.36 -10.84
C GLY A 17 -5.10 -19.19 -10.37
N THR A 18 -5.83 -20.29 -10.23
CA THR A 18 -7.23 -20.34 -9.74
C THR A 18 -7.35 -21.19 -8.48
N LEU A 19 -6.32 -21.22 -7.64
CA LEU A 19 -6.58 -21.37 -6.21
C LEU A 19 -7.43 -20.17 -5.82
N ALA A 20 -8.72 -20.41 -5.58
CA ALA A 20 -9.58 -19.44 -4.93
C ALA A 20 -8.78 -18.92 -3.74
N LEU A 21 -8.30 -17.68 -3.82
CA LEU A 21 -7.67 -17.00 -2.70
C LEU A 21 -8.71 -17.08 -1.60
N ASP A 22 -8.51 -18.00 -0.66
CA ASP A 22 -9.35 -18.13 0.52
C ASP A 22 -9.44 -16.72 1.07
N LYS A 23 -10.65 -16.14 1.00
CA LYS A 23 -10.84 -14.73 1.28
C LYS A 23 -10.38 -14.52 2.70
N HIS A 24 -9.20 -13.94 2.82
CA HIS A 24 -8.57 -13.72 4.10
C HIS A 24 -9.48 -12.78 4.89
N THR A 25 -10.12 -13.28 5.95
CA THR A 25 -11.01 -12.47 6.76
C THR A 25 -10.14 -11.51 7.58
N PRO A 26 -10.25 -10.18 7.41
CA PRO A 26 -9.30 -9.23 8.00
C PRO A 26 -9.20 -9.31 9.53
N ASN A 27 -10.30 -9.71 10.19
CA ASN A 27 -10.32 -9.92 11.64
C ASN A 27 -9.39 -11.04 12.12
N TYR A 28 -8.96 -11.94 11.22
CA TYR A 28 -8.07 -13.07 11.50
C TYR A 28 -6.70 -12.90 10.82
N CYS A 29 -6.32 -11.66 10.46
CA CYS A 29 -5.04 -11.38 9.84
C CYS A 29 -3.88 -11.72 10.74
N ASN A 30 -3.14 -12.78 10.39
CA ASN A 30 -1.94 -13.19 11.10
C ASN A 30 -0.92 -12.05 11.21
N THR A 31 -0.78 -11.22 10.17
CA THR A 31 0.10 -10.05 10.23
C THR A 31 -0.39 -9.04 11.26
N LEU A 32 -1.66 -8.63 11.22
CA LEU A 32 -2.19 -7.65 12.18
C LEU A 32 -2.16 -8.20 13.62
N GLN A 33 -2.63 -9.44 13.83
CA GLN A 33 -2.74 -10.04 15.16
C GLN A 33 -1.38 -10.40 15.76
N ASN A 34 -0.55 -11.14 15.03
CA ASN A 34 0.63 -11.80 15.61
C ASN A 34 1.93 -11.04 15.36
N LYS A 35 2.04 -10.31 14.24
CA LYS A 35 3.24 -9.51 13.94
C LYS A 35 3.14 -8.08 14.47
N LEU A 36 2.02 -7.41 14.17
CA LEU A 36 1.85 -6.00 14.50
C LEU A 36 1.13 -5.76 15.82
N GLN A 37 0.44 -6.78 16.36
CA GLN A 37 -0.35 -6.71 17.59
C GLN A 37 -1.39 -5.58 17.59
N VAL A 38 -2.09 -5.44 16.47
CA VAL A 38 -3.13 -4.44 16.23
C VAL A 38 -4.39 -5.09 15.68
N THR A 39 -5.52 -4.46 15.95
CA THR A 39 -6.83 -4.90 15.47
C THR A 39 -7.13 -4.37 14.07
N TRP A 40 -8.02 -5.06 13.36
CA TRP A 40 -8.55 -4.55 12.09
C TRP A 40 -9.30 -3.22 12.25
N SER A 41 -9.94 -2.98 13.41
CA SER A 41 -10.63 -1.71 13.65
C SER A 41 -9.65 -0.54 13.74
N GLU A 42 -8.55 -0.72 14.49
CA GLU A 42 -7.50 0.30 14.60
C GLU A 42 -6.89 0.64 13.24
N TYR A 43 -6.61 -0.38 12.42
CA TYR A 43 -6.14 -0.17 11.05
C TYR A 43 -7.14 0.65 10.21
N LYS A 44 -8.44 0.29 10.23
CA LYS A 44 -9.47 1.04 9.51
C LYS A 44 -9.60 2.47 10.01
N ASP A 45 -9.51 2.68 11.32
CA ASP A 45 -9.65 4.01 11.91
C ASP A 45 -8.42 4.87 11.62
N TRP A 46 -7.23 4.28 11.52
CA TRP A 46 -6.05 4.93 10.99
C TRP A 46 -6.20 5.29 9.50
N MET A 47 -6.66 4.36 8.67
CA MET A 47 -6.87 4.58 7.23
C MET A 47 -7.78 5.78 6.94
N LYS A 48 -8.86 5.94 7.70
CA LYS A 48 -9.80 7.08 7.57
C LYS A 48 -9.15 8.43 7.83
N GLN A 49 -8.02 8.46 8.53
CA GLN A 49 -7.33 9.70 8.87
C GLN A 49 -6.35 10.15 7.76
N LEU A 50 -6.04 9.30 6.78
CA LEU A 50 -5.22 9.68 5.62
C LEU A 50 -5.98 10.65 4.70
N GLN A 51 -5.97 11.93 5.07
CA GLN A 51 -6.69 12.98 4.38
C GLN A 51 -5.82 13.67 3.32
N TYR A 52 -6.30 13.64 2.09
CA TYR A 52 -5.65 14.32 0.97
C TYR A 52 -5.87 15.83 1.03
N CYS A 53 -4.77 16.56 1.17
CA CYS A 53 -4.71 18.01 1.01
C CYS A 53 -4.58 18.44 -0.47
N LYS A 54 -4.78 19.74 -0.73
CA LYS A 54 -4.75 20.34 -2.09
C LYS A 54 -3.46 20.11 -2.87
N HIS A 55 -2.33 19.88 -2.20
CA HIS A 55 -1.02 19.66 -2.84
C HIS A 55 -0.83 18.24 -3.38
N HIS A 56 -1.69 17.29 -2.99
CA HIS A 56 -1.66 15.94 -3.54
C HIS A 56 -2.34 15.90 -4.89
N VAL A 57 -1.60 16.29 -5.93
CA VAL A 57 -2.07 16.29 -7.31
C VAL A 57 -1.68 14.97 -7.97
N ASN A 58 -2.60 14.41 -8.76
CA ASN A 58 -2.40 13.15 -9.50
C ASN A 58 -2.09 11.93 -8.63
N ILE A 59 -2.71 11.77 -7.46
CA ILE A 59 -2.61 10.56 -6.63
C ILE A 59 -3.96 9.84 -6.55
N CYS A 60 -3.94 8.50 -6.64
CA CYS A 60 -5.13 7.68 -6.47
C CYS A 60 -5.53 7.65 -5.00
N TYR A 61 -6.72 8.13 -4.65
CA TYR A 61 -7.17 8.12 -3.25
C TYR A 61 -7.43 6.71 -2.69
N ILE A 62 -7.44 5.67 -3.53
CA ILE A 62 -7.73 4.28 -3.14
C ILE A 62 -6.44 3.49 -2.90
N CYS A 63 -5.47 3.60 -3.80
CA CYS A 63 -4.19 2.88 -3.69
C CYS A 63 -3.03 3.75 -3.25
N HIS A 64 -3.20 5.08 -3.19
CA HIS A 64 -2.18 6.09 -2.91
C HIS A 64 -1.04 6.18 -3.94
N MET A 65 -1.19 5.55 -5.10
CA MET A 65 -0.18 5.59 -6.17
C MET A 65 -0.29 6.89 -6.99
N PRO A 66 0.84 7.55 -7.32
CA PRO A 66 0.84 8.65 -8.28
C PRO A 66 0.51 8.17 -9.69
N GLN A 67 -0.27 8.96 -10.41
CA GLN A 67 -0.48 8.79 -11.85
C GLN A 67 0.63 9.51 -12.60
N ILE A 68 1.73 8.78 -12.84
CA ILE A 68 2.87 9.24 -13.64
C ILE A 68 2.60 8.97 -15.13
N ASN A 69 2.16 7.74 -15.43
CA ASN A 69 1.75 7.28 -16.75
C ASN A 69 0.66 6.20 -16.61
N ASN A 70 0.01 5.85 -17.73
CA ASN A 70 -1.04 4.83 -17.74
C ASN A 70 -0.54 3.40 -17.48
N ASP A 71 0.78 3.17 -17.62
CA ASP A 71 1.38 1.85 -17.41
C ASP A 71 1.48 1.51 -15.92
N LEU A 72 1.72 2.50 -15.06
CA LEU A 72 1.79 2.33 -13.60
C LEU A 72 0.41 2.31 -12.95
N HIS A 73 -0.48 3.21 -13.39
CA HIS A 73 -1.86 3.27 -12.93
C HIS A 73 -2.73 3.88 -14.04
N PRO A 74 -3.86 3.24 -14.43
CA PRO A 74 -4.75 3.81 -15.43
C PRO A 74 -5.25 5.18 -14.98
N THR A 75 -5.51 6.09 -15.92
CA THR A 75 -5.96 7.45 -15.61
C THR A 75 -7.19 7.44 -14.67
N PHE A 76 -7.18 8.31 -13.65
CA PHE A 76 -8.28 8.41 -12.69
C PHE A 76 -9.60 8.73 -13.39
N THR A 77 -10.49 7.75 -13.44
CA THR A 77 -11.90 8.03 -13.64
C THR A 77 -12.46 8.49 -12.31
N LYS A 78 -12.82 9.78 -12.19
CA LYS A 78 -13.59 10.27 -11.03
C LYS A 78 -14.76 9.31 -10.79
N ALA A 79 -14.83 8.75 -9.60
CA ALA A 79 -15.99 7.97 -9.20
C ALA A 79 -17.24 8.82 -9.42
N LYS A 80 -18.19 8.34 -10.23
CA LYS A 80 -19.52 8.93 -10.22
C LYS A 80 -20.08 8.75 -8.80
N LYS A 81 -20.79 9.74 -8.28
CA LYS A 81 -21.42 9.64 -6.96
C LYS A 81 -22.33 8.41 -6.95
N GLY A 82 -21.99 7.39 -6.14
CA GLY A 82 -22.69 6.10 -6.10
C GLY A 82 -22.21 5.05 -7.12
N GLY A 83 -21.15 5.30 -7.88
CA GLY A 83 -20.51 4.33 -8.75
C GLY A 83 -19.40 3.56 -8.04
N GLU A 84 -19.24 2.28 -8.38
CA GLU A 84 -18.13 1.46 -7.90
C GLU A 84 -16.79 2.02 -8.40
N THR A 85 -15.85 2.15 -7.48
CA THR A 85 -14.47 2.52 -7.79
C THR A 85 -13.64 1.26 -8.00
N HIS A 86 -13.27 1.00 -9.25
CA HIS A 86 -12.49 -0.20 -9.62
C HIS A 86 -11.00 0.09 -9.71
N CYS A 87 -10.36 0.52 -8.60
CA CYS A 87 -8.91 0.50 -8.54
C CYS A 87 -8.46 -0.94 -8.25
N VAL A 88 -7.84 -1.61 -9.24
CA VAL A 88 -7.32 -2.98 -9.09
C VAL A 88 -6.12 -3.06 -8.14
N TYR A 89 -5.56 -1.90 -7.78
CA TYR A 89 -4.41 -1.75 -6.90
C TYR A 89 -4.81 -1.27 -5.49
N ALA A 90 -6.08 -1.38 -5.12
CA ALA A 90 -6.57 -0.93 -3.82
C ALA A 90 -5.73 -1.50 -2.66
N ASP A 91 -5.52 -0.68 -1.64
CA ASP A 91 -4.84 -1.08 -0.41
C ASP A 91 -3.40 -1.62 -0.60
N ILE A 92 -2.62 -1.12 -1.56
CA ILE A 92 -1.20 -1.52 -1.71
C ILE A 92 -0.29 -0.71 -0.77
N ILE A 93 -0.33 0.62 -0.85
CA ILE A 93 0.68 1.46 -0.19
C ILE A 93 0.41 1.64 1.31
N ALA A 94 -0.85 1.85 1.69
CA ALA A 94 -1.18 2.19 3.08
C ALA A 94 -0.90 1.06 4.09
N PRO A 95 -1.20 -0.24 3.82
CA PRO A 95 -0.80 -1.31 4.74
C PRO A 95 0.70 -1.40 4.97
N ILE A 96 1.52 -1.08 3.96
CA ILE A 96 2.98 -1.09 4.08
C ILE A 96 3.44 0.03 5.01
N ALA A 97 2.95 1.25 4.83
CA ALA A 97 3.25 2.36 5.73
C ALA A 97 2.84 2.03 7.19
N PHE A 98 1.67 1.43 7.38
CA PHE A 98 1.20 0.99 8.69
C PHE A 98 2.11 -0.09 9.29
N THR A 99 2.52 -1.07 8.48
CA THR A 99 3.45 -2.14 8.88
C THR A 99 4.80 -1.55 9.32
N ILE A 100 5.35 -0.60 8.56
CA ILE A 100 6.61 0.07 8.89
C ILE A 100 6.52 0.75 10.25
N TYR A 101 5.41 1.42 10.56
CA TYR A 101 5.24 2.10 11.84
C TYR A 101 5.18 1.15 13.04
N HIS A 102 4.53 0.00 12.87
CA HIS A 102 4.35 -0.98 13.94
C HIS A 102 5.55 -1.93 14.11
N ASP A 103 6.35 -2.14 13.06
CA ASP A 103 7.62 -2.84 13.17
C ASP A 103 8.73 -1.90 13.65
N MET A 104 9.15 -2.04 14.92
CA MET A 104 10.13 -1.14 15.55
C MET A 104 11.49 -1.08 14.80
N GLY A 105 11.88 -2.15 14.12
CA GLY A 105 13.10 -2.18 13.32
C GLY A 105 12.99 -1.32 12.07
N SER A 106 11.95 -1.57 11.27
CA SER A 106 11.65 -0.84 10.03
C SER A 106 11.38 0.64 10.32
N LYS A 107 10.61 0.92 11.37
CA LYS A 107 10.34 2.30 11.82
C LYS A 107 11.63 3.07 12.08
N ARG A 108 12.54 2.53 12.89
CA ARG A 108 13.79 3.23 13.24
C ARG A 108 14.66 3.50 12.00
N ARG A 109 14.71 2.55 11.06
CA ARG A 109 15.43 2.74 9.79
C ARG A 109 14.78 3.81 8.92
N ALA A 110 13.45 3.83 8.83
CA ALA A 110 12.72 4.85 8.11
C ALA A 110 12.91 6.25 8.74
N GLU A 111 12.77 6.36 10.06
CA GLU A 111 13.00 7.60 10.81
C GLU A 111 14.40 8.17 10.54
N ALA A 112 15.42 7.31 10.52
CA ALA A 112 16.79 7.70 10.17
C ALA A 112 16.92 8.14 8.70
N GLN A 113 16.32 7.42 7.76
CA GLN A 113 16.36 7.73 6.34
C GLN A 113 15.72 9.09 6.01
N PHE A 114 14.58 9.38 6.63
CA PHE A 114 13.78 10.58 6.35
C PHE A 114 14.09 11.74 7.31
N GLU A 115 15.07 11.57 8.20
CA GLU A 115 15.47 12.56 9.21
C GLU A 115 14.28 13.07 10.05
N VAL A 116 13.40 12.15 10.45
CA VAL A 116 12.19 12.44 11.23
C VAL A 116 12.09 11.58 12.48
N ASN A 117 11.26 12.01 13.43
CA ASN A 117 10.93 11.23 14.61
C ASN A 117 9.42 11.25 14.79
N TRP A 118 8.76 10.10 14.62
CA TRP A 118 7.31 9.98 14.78
C TRP A 118 6.91 9.70 16.23
N GLY A 119 7.87 9.33 17.09
CA GLY A 119 7.62 8.97 18.48
C GLY A 119 6.61 7.83 18.62
N SER A 120 5.89 7.77 19.73
CA SER A 120 4.80 6.78 19.95
C SER A 120 3.44 7.23 19.38
N SER A 121 3.39 8.36 18.67
CA SER A 121 2.15 8.97 18.18
C SER A 121 1.86 8.54 16.75
N LEU A 122 0.86 7.68 16.57
CA LEU A 122 0.38 7.28 15.25
C LEU A 122 -0.17 8.49 14.47
N THR A 123 -0.74 9.46 15.17
CA THR A 123 -1.21 10.73 14.60
C THR A 123 -0.05 11.53 14.00
N THR A 124 1.09 11.60 14.69
CA THR A 124 2.28 12.32 14.18
C THR A 124 2.81 11.66 12.92
N PHE A 125 2.84 10.32 12.88
CA PHE A 125 3.20 9.58 11.67
C PHE A 125 2.24 9.86 10.52
N MET A 126 0.93 9.81 10.76
CA MET A 126 -0.08 10.11 9.74
C MET A 126 0.03 11.54 9.21
N GLN A 127 0.27 12.53 10.09
CA GLN A 127 0.46 13.93 9.68
C GLN A 127 1.68 14.07 8.77
N TRP A 128 2.75 13.34 9.09
CA TRP A 128 3.93 13.28 8.26
C TRP A 128 3.63 12.65 6.89
N LEU A 129 2.95 11.50 6.83
CA LEU A 129 2.60 10.82 5.57
C LEU A 129 1.83 11.72 4.58
N MET A 130 0.91 12.53 5.10
CA MET A 130 0.09 13.46 4.32
C MET A 130 0.68 14.88 4.24
N GLY A 131 1.89 15.07 4.77
CA GLY A 131 2.60 16.35 4.80
C GLY A 131 3.01 16.82 3.41
N MET A 132 3.41 18.10 3.35
CA MET A 132 4.00 18.68 2.15
C MET A 132 5.48 18.31 2.07
N LEU A 133 5.95 18.00 0.87
CA LEU A 133 7.31 17.57 0.61
C LEU A 133 8.30 18.73 0.54
N ARG A 134 9.58 18.42 0.82
CA ARG A 134 10.67 19.39 0.71
C ARG A 134 11.12 19.62 -0.74
N GLU A 135 11.01 18.63 -1.65
CA GLU A 135 11.18 18.81 -3.10
C GLU A 135 10.83 17.54 -3.93
N LYS A 136 10.26 17.70 -5.13
CA LYS A 136 10.10 16.73 -6.25
C LYS A 136 9.30 15.42 -6.07
N SER A 137 8.88 15.02 -4.87
CA SER A 137 8.03 13.84 -4.71
C SER A 137 6.51 14.16 -4.80
N TYR A 138 5.67 13.12 -4.85
CA TYR A 138 4.21 13.19 -4.85
C TYR A 138 3.62 13.19 -3.43
N SER A 139 4.15 12.39 -2.50
CA SER A 139 3.83 12.43 -1.06
C SER A 139 4.87 11.67 -0.24
N ASN A 140 4.99 11.99 1.06
CA ASN A 140 5.83 11.23 2.00
C ASN A 140 5.39 9.76 2.08
N LEU A 141 4.10 9.49 1.90
CA LEU A 141 3.56 8.13 1.85
C LEU A 141 4.14 7.32 0.67
N VAL A 142 4.26 7.94 -0.50
CA VAL A 142 4.85 7.28 -1.68
C VAL A 142 6.35 7.10 -1.51
N ASP A 143 7.06 8.12 -1.00
CA ASP A 143 8.50 8.02 -0.74
C ASP A 143 8.82 6.91 0.25
N LEU A 144 8.04 6.80 1.32
CA LEU A 144 8.19 5.74 2.30
C LEU A 144 8.01 4.35 1.66
N PHE A 145 6.99 4.20 0.81
CA PHE A 145 6.74 2.96 0.09
C PHE A 145 7.90 2.60 -0.86
N LEU A 146 8.38 3.55 -1.66
CA LEU A 146 9.48 3.32 -2.59
C LEU A 146 10.77 2.93 -1.85
N TRP A 147 11.10 3.66 -0.78
CA TRP A 147 12.24 3.33 0.08
C TRP A 147 12.15 1.90 0.63
N TYR A 148 10.98 1.50 1.14
CA TYR A 148 10.78 0.16 1.68
C TYR A 148 10.99 -0.91 0.61
N MET A 149 10.45 -0.70 -0.60
CA MET A 149 10.62 -1.65 -1.72
C MET A 149 12.08 -1.77 -2.19
N GLU A 150 12.86 -0.71 -2.11
CA GLU A 150 14.28 -0.71 -2.51
C GLU A 150 15.19 -1.36 -1.47
N THR A 151 14.89 -1.18 -0.19
CA THR A 151 15.79 -1.53 0.91
C THR A 151 15.46 -2.86 1.60
N GLU A 152 14.19 -3.22 1.67
CA GLU A 152 13.71 -4.38 2.43
C GLU A 152 13.42 -5.58 1.51
N ARG A 153 14.19 -5.74 0.42
CA ARG A 153 14.06 -6.85 -0.55
C ARG A 153 13.70 -8.16 0.16
N LEU A 154 12.44 -8.58 -0.02
CA LEU A 154 11.93 -9.89 0.39
C LEU A 154 12.73 -11.02 -0.28
#